data_AF-A0A382ZYN7-F1
#
_entry.id   AF-A0A382ZYN7-F1
#
_cell.length_a   1.000
_cell.length_b   1.000
_cell.length_c   1.000
_cell.angle_alpha   90.00
_cell.angle_beta   90.00
_cell.angle_gamma   90.00
#
_symmetry.space_group_name_H-M   'P 1'
#
loop_
_entity.id
_entity.type
_entity.pdbx_description
1 polymer ?
#
loop_
_entity_poly.entity_id
_entity_poly.type
_entity_poly.pdbx_seq_one_letter_code
_entity_poly.pdbx_strand_id
1 'polypeptide(L)'
;DSTFGYLSDIQTFLDNIRPLFNPNTRLISTYHSYLWDPLFRLAGLLQFRMPTPELAWLKMRDIETFVSLTGFETVKQEWRVMLPYHFLGLGPLINRYIATLPYLRKLCLRHYLVARLKQSLGPLHEPSASVVIPCRNERGNIEAAIKRMPNFCKSLEVIFVEGHSNDRTWEEIQRVQEQYNSLNIKSIRQPGEGKGDAVRAGFSEATGDLLMILDADLTVPPEDLPKFYSAIARGEGEFINGSRLVYAMDSQAMR
;
A
#
# COMPACT_ATOMS: atom_id res chain seq x y z
N ASP A 1 -15.60 18.05 1.96
CA ASP A 1 -14.84 17.38 0.88
C ASP A 1 -14.13 16.15 1.43
N SER A 2 -13.65 15.25 0.56
CA SER A 2 -13.02 13.99 0.99
C SER A 2 -11.65 14.27 1.59
N THR A 3 -11.49 14.17 2.91
CA THR A 3 -10.26 14.64 3.60
C THR A 3 -9.00 13.90 3.15
N PHE A 4 -9.08 12.58 2.92
CA PHE A 4 -7.94 11.78 2.47
C PHE A 4 -7.66 11.87 0.97
N GLY A 5 -8.66 12.23 0.15
CA GLY A 5 -8.48 12.31 -1.30
C GLY A 5 -7.53 13.42 -1.76
N TYR A 6 -7.22 14.38 -0.89
CA TYR A 6 -6.27 15.47 -1.14
C TYR A 6 -4.83 15.15 -0.70
N LEU A 7 -4.63 14.05 0.02
CA LEU A 7 -3.31 13.67 0.51
C LEU A 7 -2.53 12.94 -0.59
N SER A 8 -1.27 13.31 -0.77
CA SER A 8 -0.34 12.61 -1.65
C SER A 8 0.10 11.26 -1.06
N ASP A 9 0.24 11.18 0.27
CA ASP A 9 0.56 9.96 1.00
C ASP A 9 -0.25 9.90 2.31
N ILE A 10 -1.29 9.06 2.29
CA ILE A 10 -2.19 8.83 3.43
C ILE A 10 -1.46 8.10 4.56
N GLN A 11 -0.58 7.16 4.23
CA GLN A 11 0.11 6.34 5.24
C GLN A 11 1.06 7.21 6.06
N THR A 12 1.90 8.01 5.39
CA THR A 12 2.80 8.95 6.06
C THR A 12 2.04 9.98 6.91
N PHE A 13 0.91 10.49 6.41
CA PHE A 13 0.05 11.39 7.18
C PHE A 13 -0.47 10.73 8.47
N LEU A 14 -1.02 9.51 8.36
CA LEU A 14 -1.56 8.76 9.48
C LEU A 14 -0.48 8.42 10.51
N ASP A 15 0.72 8.03 10.07
CA ASP A 15 1.87 7.78 10.95
C ASP A 15 2.31 9.05 11.69
N ASN A 16 2.27 10.22 11.05
CA ASN A 16 2.65 11.49 11.68
C ASN A 16 1.65 11.97 12.74
N ILE A 17 0.34 11.73 12.55
CA ILE A 17 -0.68 12.12 13.53
C ILE A 17 -0.84 11.08 14.64
N ARG A 18 -0.46 9.82 14.41
CA ARG A 18 -0.61 8.71 15.35
C ARG A 18 -0.09 9.00 16.77
N PRO A 19 1.06 9.65 16.99
CA PRO A 19 1.53 10.00 18.34
C PRO A 19 0.58 10.91 19.13
N LEU A 20 -0.33 11.62 18.46
CA LEU A 20 -1.32 12.50 19.07
C LEU A 20 -2.58 11.74 19.56
N PHE A 21 -2.67 10.43 19.30
CA PHE A 21 -3.85 9.62 19.62
C PHE A 21 -3.69 8.85 20.93
N ASN A 22 -4.74 8.91 21.74
CA ASN A 22 -4.92 8.08 22.92
C ASN A 22 -6.01 7.02 22.59
N PRO A 23 -6.17 5.97 23.41
CA PRO A 23 -7.23 4.96 23.18
C PRO A 23 -8.66 5.53 23.14
N ASN A 24 -8.87 6.71 23.72
CA ASN A 24 -10.15 7.43 23.71
C ASN A 24 -10.32 8.37 22.51
N THR A 25 -9.24 8.72 21.82
CA THR A 25 -9.29 9.57 20.63
C THR A 25 -9.93 8.81 19.48
N ARG A 26 -10.69 9.53 18.64
CA ARG A 26 -11.34 8.97 17.46
C ARG A 26 -10.86 9.72 16.22
N LEU A 27 -10.40 8.97 15.24
CA LEU A 27 -10.12 9.48 13.90
C LEU A 27 -11.42 9.40 13.12
N ILE A 28 -11.94 10.53 12.68
CA ILE A 28 -13.15 10.58 11.84
C ILE A 28 -12.73 11.03 10.46
N SER A 29 -12.81 10.12 9.49
CA SER A 29 -12.62 10.45 8.09
C SER A 29 -13.96 10.56 7.39
N THR A 30 -14.11 11.60 6.58
CA THR A 30 -15.29 11.81 5.75
C THR A 30 -14.91 11.74 4.29
N TYR A 31 -15.69 11.00 3.51
CA TYR A 31 -15.49 10.90 2.07
C TYR A 31 -16.84 10.86 1.36
N HIS A 32 -16.81 11.20 0.07
CA HIS A 32 -18.00 11.27 -0.77
C HIS A 32 -18.09 10.04 -1.66
N SER A 33 -19.30 9.56 -1.89
CA SER A 33 -19.58 8.46 -2.79
C SER A 33 -19.39 8.90 -4.24
N TYR A 34 -18.51 8.19 -4.93
CA TYR A 34 -18.23 8.41 -6.36
C TYR A 34 -19.42 8.17 -7.27
N LEU A 35 -20.48 7.49 -6.80
CA LEU A 35 -21.72 7.32 -7.56
C LEU A 35 -22.34 8.67 -7.97
N TRP A 36 -22.05 9.72 -7.21
CA TRP A 36 -22.53 11.07 -7.45
C TRP A 36 -21.60 11.91 -8.33
N ASP A 37 -20.43 11.39 -8.70
CA ASP A 37 -19.44 12.13 -9.50
C ASP A 37 -19.95 12.57 -10.88
N PRO A 38 -20.65 11.71 -11.67
CA PRO A 38 -21.22 12.15 -12.96
C PRO A 38 -22.21 13.31 -12.79
N LEU A 39 -23.02 13.27 -11.73
CA LEU A 39 -23.97 14.34 -11.41
C LEU A 39 -23.24 15.63 -11.03
N PHE A 40 -22.13 15.53 -10.27
CA PHE A 40 -21.32 16.68 -9.90
C PHE A 40 -20.56 17.28 -11.07
N ARG A 41 -20.04 16.47 -12.00
CA ARG A 41 -19.42 16.94 -13.24
C ARG A 41 -20.42 17.71 -14.08
N LEU A 42 -21.64 17.18 -14.23
CA LEU A 42 -22.71 17.86 -14.95
C LEU A 42 -23.11 19.18 -14.28
N ALA A 43 -23.20 19.21 -12.95
CA ALA A 43 -23.44 20.45 -12.21
C ALA A 43 -22.28 21.46 -12.37
N GLY A 44 -21.04 21.01 -12.46
CA GLY A 44 -19.86 21.85 -12.75
C GLY A 44 -19.87 22.42 -14.17
N LEU A 45 -20.23 21.61 -15.17
CA LEU A 45 -20.44 22.07 -16.54
C LEU A 45 -21.52 23.16 -16.62
N LEU A 46 -22.59 23.02 -15.82
CA LEU A 46 -23.66 23.99 -15.70
C LEU A 46 -23.36 25.16 -14.74
N GLN A 47 -22.11 25.29 -14.26
CA GLN A 47 -21.65 26.34 -13.32
C GLN A 47 -22.43 26.42 -11.99
N PHE A 48 -23.21 25.39 -11.64
CA PHE A 48 -23.87 25.31 -10.34
C PHE A 48 -22.91 24.92 -9.19
N ARG A 49 -21.67 24.56 -9.52
CA ARG A 49 -20.63 24.17 -8.56
C ARG A 49 -19.23 24.52 -9.08
N MET A 50 -18.32 24.88 -8.17
CA MET A 50 -16.90 25.05 -8.48
C MET A 50 -16.25 23.75 -8.98
N PRO A 51 -15.35 23.81 -9.98
CA PRO A 51 -14.52 22.68 -10.38
C PRO A 51 -13.73 22.15 -9.18
N THR A 52 -13.80 20.84 -8.94
CA THR A 52 -13.05 20.18 -7.86
C THR A 52 -11.83 19.50 -8.49
N PRO A 53 -10.62 19.57 -7.88
CA PRO A 53 -9.44 18.89 -8.41
C PRO A 53 -9.64 17.37 -8.48
N GLU A 54 -8.88 16.70 -9.35
CA GLU A 54 -8.86 15.24 -9.40
C GLU A 54 -8.33 14.68 -8.08
N LEU A 55 -9.20 14.00 -7.34
CA LEU A 55 -8.88 13.37 -6.07
C LEU A 55 -8.42 11.93 -6.31
N ALA A 56 -7.54 11.42 -5.44
CA ALA A 56 -7.20 9.99 -5.43
C ALA A 56 -8.49 9.15 -5.32
N TRP A 57 -8.61 8.12 -6.16
CA TRP A 57 -9.79 7.27 -6.19
C TRP A 57 -9.74 6.22 -5.08
N LEU A 58 -10.20 6.58 -3.89
CA LEU A 58 -10.13 5.73 -2.71
C LEU A 58 -11.47 5.07 -2.43
N LYS A 59 -11.57 3.75 -2.59
CA LYS A 59 -12.72 3.00 -2.11
C LYS A 59 -12.65 2.92 -0.58
N MET A 60 -13.80 2.64 0.04
CA MET A 60 -13.84 2.49 1.50
C MET A 60 -12.84 1.46 2.00
N ARG A 61 -12.73 0.33 1.29
CA ARG A 61 -11.77 -0.73 1.64
C ARG A 61 -10.33 -0.24 1.61
N ASP A 62 -9.98 0.65 0.69
CA ASP A 62 -8.62 1.19 0.59
C ASP A 62 -8.31 2.06 1.81
N ILE A 63 -9.28 2.89 2.24
CA ILE A 63 -9.16 3.70 3.46
C ILE A 63 -9.02 2.81 4.69
N GLU A 64 -9.81 1.75 4.80
CA GLU A 64 -9.69 0.79 5.89
C GLU A 64 -8.32 0.14 5.94
N THR A 65 -7.77 -0.25 4.80
CA THR A 65 -6.41 -0.81 4.70
C THR A 65 -5.36 0.20 5.16
N PHE A 66 -5.43 1.47 4.75
CA PHE A 66 -4.48 2.49 5.22
C PHE A 66 -4.56 2.71 6.74
N VAL A 67 -5.78 2.72 7.28
CA VAL A 67 -6.04 2.84 8.72
C VAL A 67 -5.46 1.63 9.47
N SER A 68 -5.67 0.41 8.97
CA SER A 68 -5.15 -0.80 9.62
C SER A 68 -3.63 -0.88 9.59
N LEU A 69 -3.02 -0.60 8.43
CA LEU A 69 -1.55 -0.61 8.25
C LEU A 69 -0.80 0.35 9.19
N THR A 70 -1.44 1.46 9.56
CA THR A 70 -0.86 2.49 10.45
C THR A 70 -1.16 2.24 11.94
N GLY A 71 -1.79 1.10 12.27
CA GLY A 71 -2.04 0.69 13.65
C GLY A 71 -3.31 1.28 14.24
N PHE A 72 -4.23 1.75 13.40
CA PHE A 72 -5.59 2.07 13.81
C PHE A 72 -6.53 0.89 13.54
N GLU A 73 -7.64 0.82 14.25
CA GLU A 73 -8.73 -0.11 13.96
C GLU A 73 -10.00 0.65 13.63
N THR A 74 -10.75 0.16 12.65
CA THR A 74 -12.05 0.72 12.29
C THR A 74 -13.09 0.32 13.33
N VAL A 75 -13.64 1.32 14.04
CA VAL A 75 -14.69 1.12 15.05
C VAL A 75 -16.05 1.06 14.40
N LYS A 76 -16.28 1.95 13.43
CA LYS A 76 -17.59 2.10 12.80
C LYS A 76 -17.49 2.68 11.40
N GLN A 77 -18.34 2.16 10.53
CA GLN A 77 -18.66 2.75 9.24
C GLN A 77 -20.07 3.32 9.28
N GLU A 78 -20.26 4.55 8.82
CA GLU A 78 -21.60 5.12 8.62
C GLU A 78 -21.80 5.61 7.18
N TRP A 79 -22.99 5.36 6.66
CA TRP A 79 -23.47 5.91 5.40
C TRP A 79 -24.60 6.86 5.73
N ARG A 80 -24.42 8.15 5.43
CA ARG A 80 -25.39 9.19 5.80
C ARG A 80 -25.60 10.13 4.63
N VAL A 81 -26.78 10.75 4.61
CA VAL A 81 -27.17 11.74 3.59
C VAL A 81 -27.17 11.12 2.19
N MET A 82 -28.32 10.59 1.76
CA MET A 82 -28.52 10.15 0.38
C MET A 82 -28.84 11.34 -0.53
N LEU A 83 -29.65 12.28 -0.06
CA LEU A 83 -29.97 13.50 -0.80
C LEU A 83 -29.50 14.73 -0.03
N PRO A 84 -28.64 15.58 -0.62
CA PRO A 84 -28.11 16.78 0.03
C PRO A 84 -29.12 17.94 0.11
N TYR A 85 -30.31 17.82 -0.50
CA TYR A 85 -31.34 18.87 -0.53
C TYR A 85 -32.71 18.37 -0.05
N HIS A 86 -33.58 19.32 0.32
CA HIS A 86 -35.03 19.13 0.42
C HIS A 86 -35.63 18.90 -0.97
N PHE A 87 -35.18 17.87 -1.70
CA PHE A 87 -35.75 17.53 -3.00
C PHE A 87 -37.25 17.32 -2.80
N LEU A 88 -38.04 18.32 -3.23
CA LEU A 88 -39.49 18.41 -3.06
C LEU A 88 -39.97 18.15 -1.61
N GLY A 89 -39.17 18.50 -0.59
CA GLY A 89 -39.52 18.27 0.83
C GLY A 89 -39.41 16.82 1.32
N LEU A 90 -39.10 15.85 0.45
CA LEU A 90 -38.95 14.44 0.79
C LEU A 90 -37.56 14.08 1.33
N GLY A 91 -36.57 14.97 1.17
CA GLY A 91 -35.18 14.77 1.63
C GLY A 91 -35.05 14.27 3.07
N PRO A 92 -35.73 14.88 4.08
CA PRO A 92 -35.68 14.40 5.46
C PRO A 92 -36.24 12.99 5.65
N LEU A 93 -37.30 12.63 4.92
CA LEU A 93 -37.90 11.28 4.99
C LEU A 93 -36.97 10.24 4.36
N ILE A 94 -36.40 10.54 3.19
CA ILE A 94 -35.47 9.66 2.48
C ILE A 94 -34.21 9.45 3.32
N ASN A 95 -33.63 10.52 3.88
CA ASN A 95 -32.43 10.44 4.70
C ASN A 95 -32.68 9.75 6.05
N ARG A 96 -33.90 9.80 6.60
CA ARG A 96 -34.26 9.16 7.86
C ARG A 96 -34.55 7.66 7.71
N TYR A 97 -35.32 7.29 6.68
CA TYR A 97 -35.86 5.93 6.53
C TYR A 97 -35.16 5.12 5.45
N ILE A 98 -34.82 5.72 4.31
CA ILE A 98 -34.27 4.98 3.16
C ILE A 98 -32.75 4.85 3.26
N ALA A 99 -32.06 5.90 3.71
CA ALA A 99 -30.60 5.89 3.87
C ALA A 99 -30.09 4.88 4.93
N THR A 100 -30.96 4.41 5.83
CA THR A 100 -30.61 3.43 6.87
C THR A 100 -30.85 1.98 6.44
N LEU A 101 -31.57 1.75 5.33
CA LEU A 101 -31.87 0.41 4.84
C LEU A 101 -30.60 -0.30 4.34
N PRO A 102 -30.48 -1.63 4.59
CA PRO A 102 -29.40 -2.41 4.01
C PRO A 102 -29.41 -2.31 2.49
N TYR A 103 -28.22 -2.37 1.87
CA TYR A 103 -27.97 -2.15 0.43
C TYR A 103 -28.17 -0.70 -0.05
N LEU A 104 -29.30 -0.06 0.23
CA LEU A 104 -29.58 1.32 -0.21
C LEU A 104 -28.66 2.34 0.45
N ARG A 105 -28.20 2.07 1.68
CA ARG A 105 -27.19 2.89 2.36
C ARG A 105 -25.89 3.06 1.55
N LYS A 106 -25.54 2.13 0.66
CA LYS A 106 -24.34 2.27 -0.20
C LYS A 106 -24.46 3.38 -1.24
N LEU A 107 -25.70 3.84 -1.52
CA LEU A 107 -25.97 4.95 -2.43
C LEU A 107 -25.88 6.31 -1.73
N CYS A 108 -25.68 6.34 -0.41
CA CYS A 108 -25.53 7.60 0.31
C CYS A 108 -24.38 8.43 -0.26
N LEU A 109 -24.57 9.75 -0.29
CA LEU A 109 -23.57 10.66 -0.79
C LEU A 109 -22.37 10.73 0.15
N ARG A 110 -22.58 10.72 1.48
CA ARG A 110 -21.51 10.90 2.45
C ARG A 110 -21.29 9.66 3.30
N HIS A 111 -20.04 9.23 3.36
CA HIS A 111 -19.63 8.11 4.16
C HIS A 111 -18.64 8.58 5.23
N TYR A 112 -18.70 7.92 6.38
CA TYR A 112 -17.88 8.19 7.53
C TYR A 112 -17.16 6.92 7.95
N LEU A 113 -15.85 7.05 8.17
CA LEU A 113 -15.04 6.04 8.83
C LEU A 113 -14.64 6.60 10.19
N VAL A 114 -15.00 5.89 11.26
CA VAL A 114 -14.55 6.19 12.61
C VAL A 114 -13.55 5.13 13.02
N ALA A 115 -12.31 5.52 13.21
CA ALA A 115 -11.23 4.67 13.67
C ALA A 115 -10.71 5.12 15.04
N ARG A 116 -9.98 4.23 15.70
CA ARG A 116 -9.25 4.52 16.95
C ARG A 116 -7.89 3.83 16.91
N LEU A 117 -6.97 4.24 17.77
CA LEU A 117 -5.69 3.54 17.90
C LEU A 117 -5.94 2.11 18.38
N LYS A 118 -5.39 1.12 17.67
CA LYS A 118 -5.48 -0.30 18.05
C LYS A 118 -4.74 -0.49 19.36
N GLN A 119 -5.41 -1.02 20.39
CA GLN A 119 -4.69 -1.45 21.59
C GLN A 119 -3.77 -2.62 21.20
N SER A 120 -2.50 -2.53 21.57
CA SER A 120 -1.43 -3.47 21.22
C SER A 120 -1.94 -4.92 21.22
N LEU A 121 -1.97 -5.52 20.02
CA LEU A 121 -2.19 -6.95 19.84
C LEU A 121 -0.83 -7.64 19.96
N GLY A 122 -0.57 -8.22 21.13
CA GLY A 122 0.51 -9.18 21.33
C GLY A 122 1.93 -8.66 21.12
N PRO A 123 2.94 -9.52 21.35
CA PRO A 123 4.31 -9.23 20.96
C PRO A 123 4.38 -9.07 19.44
N LEU A 124 5.11 -8.04 18.97
CA LEU A 124 5.48 -7.96 17.56
C LEU A 124 6.26 -9.24 17.23
N HIS A 125 5.80 -9.99 16.23
CA HIS A 125 6.65 -11.00 15.65
C HIS A 125 7.80 -10.27 14.97
N GLU A 126 9.03 -10.66 15.27
CA GLU A 126 10.22 -10.16 14.58
C GLU A 126 10.72 -11.26 13.63
N PRO A 127 9.98 -11.58 12.55
CA PRO A 127 10.38 -12.63 11.62
C PRO A 127 11.71 -12.26 10.98
N SER A 128 12.53 -13.28 10.69
CA SER A 128 13.62 -13.14 9.74
C SER A 128 13.08 -12.96 8.32
N ALA A 129 13.86 -12.37 7.42
CA ALA A 129 13.41 -12.13 6.05
C ALA A 129 14.45 -12.56 5.00
N SER A 130 13.96 -13.15 3.92
CA SER A 130 14.74 -13.45 2.71
C SER A 130 14.21 -12.62 1.54
N VAL A 131 15.05 -11.71 1.05
CA VAL A 131 14.76 -10.87 -0.13
C VAL A 131 15.35 -11.55 -1.36
N VAL A 132 14.48 -12.10 -2.20
CA VAL A 132 14.85 -12.71 -3.47
C VAL A 132 14.86 -11.64 -4.56
N ILE A 133 16.00 -11.54 -5.24
CA ILE A 133 16.25 -10.58 -6.32
C ILE A 133 16.52 -11.35 -7.62
N PRO A 134 15.51 -11.58 -8.46
CA PRO A 134 15.73 -12.16 -9.78
C PRO A 134 16.40 -11.13 -10.70
N CYS A 135 17.52 -11.52 -11.33
CA CYS A 135 18.36 -10.63 -12.12
C CYS A 135 18.56 -11.18 -13.53
N ARG A 136 18.32 -10.37 -14.57
CA ARG A 136 18.70 -10.69 -15.95
C ARG A 136 19.08 -9.43 -16.71
N ASN A 137 20.37 -9.31 -17.07
CA ASN A 137 20.94 -8.10 -17.69
C ASN A 137 20.80 -6.85 -16.81
N GLU A 138 21.03 -6.99 -15.50
CA GLU A 138 20.80 -5.95 -14.49
C GLU A 138 22.10 -5.56 -13.76
N ARG A 139 23.26 -5.76 -14.42
CA ARG A 139 24.58 -5.47 -13.85
C ARG A 139 24.67 -4.11 -13.15
N GLY A 140 24.09 -3.07 -13.75
CA GLY A 140 24.14 -1.71 -13.20
C GLY A 140 23.45 -1.53 -11.85
N ASN A 141 22.53 -2.43 -11.50
CA ASN A 141 21.66 -2.29 -10.34
C ASN A 141 22.03 -3.19 -9.16
N ILE A 142 22.91 -4.19 -9.36
CA ILE A 142 23.24 -5.20 -8.33
C ILE A 142 23.81 -4.55 -7.05
N GLU A 143 24.85 -3.72 -7.17
CA GLU A 143 25.44 -3.06 -5.99
C GLU A 143 24.47 -2.03 -5.37
N ALA A 144 23.67 -1.35 -6.21
CA ALA A 144 22.69 -0.38 -5.74
C ALA A 144 21.59 -1.05 -4.91
N ALA A 145 21.16 -2.26 -5.28
CA ALA A 145 20.18 -3.04 -4.52
C ALA A 145 20.65 -3.29 -3.08
N ILE A 146 21.94 -3.61 -2.89
CA ILE A 146 22.53 -3.84 -1.56
C ILE A 146 22.76 -2.53 -0.82
N LYS A 147 23.35 -1.51 -1.46
CA LYS A 147 23.64 -0.21 -0.80
C LYS A 147 22.38 0.47 -0.27
N ARG A 148 21.27 0.33 -0.99
CA ARG A 148 19.99 0.97 -0.67
C ARG A 148 19.12 0.12 0.24
N MET A 149 19.47 -1.16 0.47
CA MET A 149 18.72 -2.07 1.33
C MET A 149 18.81 -1.61 2.80
N PRO A 150 17.70 -1.19 3.42
CA PRO A 150 17.74 -0.86 4.84
C PRO A 150 17.84 -2.13 5.69
N ASN A 151 18.47 -2.03 6.86
CA ASN A 151 18.45 -3.09 7.85
C ASN A 151 17.15 -3.03 8.66
N PHE A 152 16.10 -3.71 8.20
CA PHE A 152 14.75 -3.63 8.78
C PHE A 152 14.36 -4.83 9.66
N CYS A 153 15.19 -5.86 9.74
CA CYS A 153 14.97 -7.02 10.61
C CYS A 153 16.31 -7.57 11.13
N LYS A 154 16.28 -8.32 12.23
CA LYS A 154 17.52 -8.82 12.88
C LYS A 154 18.32 -9.79 12.01
N SER A 155 17.63 -10.56 11.16
CA SER A 155 18.23 -11.55 10.28
C SER A 155 17.68 -11.35 8.87
N LEU A 156 18.43 -10.60 8.07
CA LEU A 156 18.13 -10.31 6.68
C LEU A 156 19.05 -11.11 5.77
N GLU A 157 18.44 -11.92 4.91
CA GLU A 157 19.10 -12.67 3.84
C GLU A 157 18.74 -12.03 2.50
N VAL A 158 19.71 -11.88 1.61
CA VAL A 158 19.49 -11.43 0.22
C VAL A 158 19.94 -12.55 -0.72
N ILE A 159 19.07 -12.94 -1.63
CA ILE A 159 19.33 -14.03 -2.59
C ILE A 159 19.23 -13.47 -4.00
N PHE A 160 20.38 -13.32 -4.65
CA PHE A 160 20.42 -13.03 -6.07
C PHE A 160 20.17 -14.30 -6.88
N VAL A 161 19.23 -14.25 -7.80
CA VAL A 161 18.94 -15.35 -8.73
C VAL A 161 19.24 -14.87 -10.14
N GLU A 162 20.38 -15.29 -10.68
CA GLU A 162 20.84 -14.88 -12.00
C GLU A 162 20.16 -15.69 -13.10
N GLY A 163 19.65 -14.99 -14.11
CA GLY A 163 18.76 -15.57 -15.10
C GLY A 163 19.21 -15.48 -16.55
N HIS A 164 20.25 -16.24 -16.91
CA HIS A 164 20.76 -16.35 -18.29
C HIS A 164 21.01 -14.98 -18.92
N SER A 165 21.78 -14.15 -18.22
CA SER A 165 22.19 -12.82 -18.69
C SER A 165 23.21 -12.93 -19.81
N ASN A 166 23.15 -11.98 -20.74
CA ASN A 166 24.13 -11.82 -21.83
C ASN A 166 25.18 -10.75 -21.50
N ASP A 167 25.03 -10.06 -20.37
CA ASP A 167 26.00 -9.13 -19.83
C ASP A 167 26.77 -9.77 -18.66
N ARG A 168 27.51 -8.96 -17.91
CA ARG A 168 28.31 -9.42 -16.75
C ARG A 168 27.55 -9.38 -15.42
N THR A 169 26.24 -9.66 -15.43
CA THR A 169 25.41 -9.63 -14.21
C THR A 169 25.90 -10.67 -13.18
N TRP A 170 26.25 -11.88 -13.61
CA TRP A 170 26.74 -12.92 -12.70
C TRP A 170 28.04 -12.52 -12.00
N GLU A 171 29.01 -12.01 -12.76
CA GLU A 171 30.30 -11.58 -12.23
C GLU A 171 30.13 -10.42 -11.25
N GLU A 172 29.20 -9.52 -11.52
CA GLU A 172 28.88 -8.40 -10.62
C GLU A 172 28.23 -8.88 -9.32
N ILE A 173 27.34 -9.88 -9.38
CA ILE A 173 26.78 -10.51 -8.18
C ILE A 173 27.89 -11.11 -7.31
N GLN A 174 28.84 -11.85 -7.91
CA GLN A 174 29.96 -12.43 -7.17
C GLN A 174 30.84 -11.33 -6.55
N ARG A 175 31.18 -10.29 -7.31
CA ARG A 175 31.95 -9.13 -6.82
C ARG A 175 31.28 -8.44 -5.63
N VAL A 176 29.97 -8.22 -5.71
CA VAL A 176 29.18 -7.61 -4.62
C VAL A 176 29.12 -8.54 -3.41
N GLN A 177 28.93 -9.84 -3.61
CA GLN A 177 28.95 -10.83 -2.52
C GLN A 177 30.29 -10.83 -1.77
N GLU A 178 31.42 -10.76 -2.48
CA GLU A 178 32.75 -10.66 -1.89
C GLU A 178 32.99 -9.33 -1.16
N GLN A 179 32.58 -8.21 -1.78
CA GLN A 179 32.74 -6.86 -1.22
C GLN A 179 31.93 -6.66 0.07
N TYR A 180 30.71 -7.21 0.11
CA TYR A 180 29.77 -7.08 1.23
C TYR A 180 29.66 -8.39 2.04
N ASN A 181 30.77 -9.09 2.25
CA ASN A 181 30.82 -10.38 2.95
C ASN A 181 30.31 -10.38 4.41
N SER A 182 30.14 -9.20 5.01
CA SER A 182 29.52 -9.04 6.33
C SER A 182 27.99 -9.19 6.30
N LEU A 183 27.38 -9.12 5.11
CA LEU A 183 25.96 -9.33 4.88
C LEU A 183 25.69 -10.79 4.48
N ASN A 184 24.52 -11.31 4.83
CA ASN A 184 24.09 -12.64 4.37
C ASN A 184 23.56 -12.56 2.92
N ILE A 185 24.49 -12.60 1.96
CA ILE A 185 24.19 -12.60 0.53
C ILE A 185 24.44 -14.00 -0.02
N LYS A 186 23.43 -14.57 -0.68
CA LYS A 186 23.52 -15.79 -1.49
C LYS A 186 23.34 -15.44 -2.95
N SER A 187 23.92 -16.28 -3.80
CA SER A 187 23.76 -16.18 -5.25
C SER A 187 23.56 -17.56 -5.85
N ILE A 188 22.56 -17.70 -6.71
CA ILE A 188 22.30 -18.92 -7.48
C ILE A 188 22.03 -18.57 -8.94
N ARG A 189 22.20 -19.56 -9.83
CA ARG A 189 21.77 -19.45 -11.22
C ARG A 189 20.42 -20.13 -11.39
N GLN A 190 19.51 -19.48 -12.10
CA GLN A 190 18.18 -20.02 -12.33
C GLN A 190 18.29 -21.31 -13.16
N PRO A 191 17.57 -22.39 -12.79
CA PRO A 191 17.62 -23.65 -13.51
C PRO A 191 16.82 -23.61 -14.82
N GLY A 192 15.69 -22.88 -14.85
CA GLY A 192 14.77 -22.80 -15.98
C GLY A 192 14.78 -21.43 -16.65
N GLU A 193 13.62 -20.98 -17.09
CA GLU A 193 13.45 -19.70 -17.79
C GLU A 193 12.32 -18.85 -17.19
N GLY A 194 12.51 -17.53 -17.25
CA GLY A 194 11.52 -16.55 -16.86
C GLY A 194 11.54 -16.19 -15.37
N LYS A 195 10.99 -15.01 -15.04
CA LYS A 195 11.01 -14.46 -13.68
C LYS A 195 10.38 -15.38 -12.63
N GLY A 196 9.29 -16.06 -12.98
CA GLY A 196 8.61 -16.97 -12.07
C GLY A 196 9.47 -18.18 -11.68
N ASP A 197 10.32 -18.65 -12.57
CA ASP A 197 11.27 -19.71 -12.27
C ASP A 197 12.36 -19.23 -11.31
N ALA A 198 12.97 -18.07 -11.62
CA ALA A 198 13.95 -17.44 -10.76
C ALA A 198 13.43 -17.20 -9.33
N VAL A 199 12.21 -16.69 -9.19
CA VAL A 199 11.59 -16.47 -7.88
C VAL A 199 11.40 -17.79 -7.13
N ARG A 200 10.91 -18.86 -7.78
CA ARG A 200 10.74 -20.18 -7.14
C ARG A 200 12.07 -20.80 -6.73
N ALA A 201 13.10 -20.67 -7.56
CA ALA A 201 14.45 -21.12 -7.24
C ALA A 201 14.97 -20.37 -6.01
N GLY A 202 14.85 -19.04 -5.98
CA GLY A 202 15.27 -18.24 -4.82
C GLY A 202 14.50 -18.57 -3.55
N PHE A 203 13.18 -18.78 -3.63
CA PHE A 203 12.37 -19.21 -2.48
C PHE A 203 12.74 -20.60 -1.97
N SER A 204 13.24 -21.49 -2.84
CA SER A 204 13.67 -22.82 -2.42
C SER A 204 14.98 -22.80 -1.62
N GLU A 205 15.80 -21.76 -1.80
CA GLU A 205 17.07 -21.55 -1.08
C GLU A 205 16.93 -20.60 0.13
N ALA A 206 15.75 -20.00 0.29
CA ALA A 206 15.44 -19.03 1.32
C ALA A 206 15.30 -19.69 2.70
N THR A 207 15.85 -19.03 3.71
CA THR A 207 15.86 -19.52 5.10
C THR A 207 15.09 -18.64 6.07
N GLY A 208 14.67 -17.45 5.63
CA GLY A 208 13.90 -16.51 6.42
C GLY A 208 12.44 -16.90 6.55
N ASP A 209 11.81 -16.46 7.64
CA ASP A 209 10.39 -16.68 7.92
C ASP A 209 9.48 -15.92 6.92
N LEU A 210 9.95 -14.77 6.45
CA LEU A 210 9.25 -13.89 5.52
C LEU A 210 9.96 -13.83 4.17
N LEU A 211 9.25 -14.23 3.12
CA LEU A 211 9.76 -14.19 1.75
C LEU A 211 9.36 -12.89 1.06
N MET A 212 10.33 -12.18 0.50
CA MET A 212 10.12 -10.93 -0.24
C MET A 212 10.69 -11.05 -1.65
N ILE A 213 10.08 -10.35 -2.59
CA ILE A 213 10.60 -10.20 -3.96
C ILE A 213 10.96 -8.74 -4.15
N LEU A 214 12.18 -8.47 -4.55
CA LEU A 214 12.62 -7.15 -5.00
C LEU A 214 13.08 -7.28 -6.45
N ASP A 215 12.52 -6.47 -7.34
CA ASP A 215 12.93 -6.46 -8.74
C ASP A 215 14.29 -5.78 -8.89
N ALA A 216 15.17 -6.40 -9.68
CA ALA A 216 16.53 -5.92 -9.88
C ALA A 216 16.62 -4.59 -10.64
N ASP A 217 15.54 -4.15 -11.30
CA ASP A 217 15.47 -2.84 -11.97
C ASP A 217 15.32 -1.65 -10.99
N LEU A 218 15.06 -1.93 -9.70
CA LEU A 218 14.87 -0.95 -8.63
C LEU A 218 13.78 0.09 -8.90
N THR A 219 12.79 -0.23 -9.75
CA THR A 219 11.61 0.60 -9.97
C THR A 219 10.76 0.74 -8.71
N VAL A 220 10.79 -0.28 -7.85
CA VAL A 220 10.40 -0.17 -6.44
C VAL A 220 11.67 -0.03 -5.61
N PRO A 221 11.83 1.06 -4.85
CA PRO A 221 13.03 1.30 -4.06
C PRO A 221 13.16 0.25 -2.93
N PRO A 222 14.37 -0.31 -2.68
CA PRO A 222 14.60 -1.20 -1.53
C PRO A 222 14.20 -0.57 -0.19
N GLU A 223 14.25 0.77 -0.11
CA GLU A 223 13.84 1.58 1.03
C GLU A 223 12.35 1.41 1.41
N ASP A 224 11.51 0.89 0.50
CA ASP A 224 10.10 0.60 0.75
C ASP A 224 9.85 -0.79 1.36
N LEU A 225 10.80 -1.73 1.29
CA LEU A 225 10.67 -3.08 1.88
C LEU A 225 10.24 -3.08 3.36
N PRO A 226 10.72 -2.16 4.24
CA PRO A 226 10.28 -2.10 5.63
C PRO A 226 8.77 -1.92 5.79
N LYS A 227 8.08 -1.28 4.84
CA LYS A 227 6.61 -1.08 4.87
C LYS A 227 5.90 -2.43 4.77
N PHE A 228 6.33 -3.29 3.85
CA PHE A 228 5.79 -4.63 3.65
C PHE A 228 6.11 -5.55 4.83
N TYR A 229 7.36 -5.53 5.29
CA TYR A 229 7.79 -6.28 6.47
C TYR A 229 6.95 -5.92 7.70
N SER A 230 6.78 -4.61 7.97
CA SER A 230 6.02 -4.13 9.13
C SER A 230 4.56 -4.57 9.11
N ALA A 231 3.94 -4.64 7.93
CA ALA A 231 2.56 -5.09 7.80
C ALA A 231 2.39 -6.57 8.21
N ILE A 232 3.30 -7.44 7.76
CA ILE A 232 3.29 -8.87 8.15
C ILE A 232 3.68 -9.02 9.64
N ALA A 233 4.73 -8.35 10.09
CA ALA A 233 5.21 -8.41 11.48
C ALA A 233 4.15 -7.97 12.51
N ARG A 234 3.23 -7.06 12.11
CA ARG A 234 2.08 -6.60 12.91
C ARG A 234 0.85 -7.50 12.79
N GLY A 235 0.89 -8.54 11.95
CA GLY A 235 -0.24 -9.44 11.71
C GLY A 235 -1.38 -8.80 10.91
N GLU A 236 -1.10 -7.81 10.07
CA GLU A 236 -2.12 -7.16 9.23
C GLU A 236 -2.51 -8.03 8.01
N GLY A 237 -1.72 -9.06 7.70
CA GLY A 237 -2.02 -10.07 6.70
C GLY A 237 -0.92 -11.10 6.51
N GLU A 238 -1.23 -12.22 5.85
CA GLU A 238 -0.29 -13.28 5.51
C GLU A 238 0.40 -13.06 4.15
N PHE A 239 -0.20 -12.22 3.30
CA PHE A 239 0.33 -11.83 1.99
C PHE A 239 0.11 -10.33 1.77
N ILE A 240 1.20 -9.61 1.50
CA ILE A 240 1.17 -8.17 1.26
C ILE A 240 1.72 -7.90 -0.13
N ASN A 241 0.97 -7.15 -0.93
CA ASN A 241 1.36 -6.75 -2.28
C ASN A 241 1.29 -5.24 -2.44
N GLY A 242 2.28 -4.67 -3.11
CA GLY A 242 2.29 -3.26 -3.47
C GLY A 242 1.26 -2.98 -4.55
N SER A 243 0.57 -1.84 -4.46
CA SER A 243 -0.37 -1.39 -5.49
C SER A 243 -0.04 0.02 -5.94
N ARG A 244 0.13 0.18 -7.26
CA ARG A 244 0.30 1.49 -7.91
C ARG A 244 -1.05 2.14 -8.28
N LEU A 245 -2.17 1.46 -8.01
CA LEU A 245 -3.50 1.84 -8.50
C LEU A 245 -4.36 2.59 -7.46
N VAL A 246 -3.83 2.81 -6.26
CA VAL A 246 -4.60 3.42 -5.16
C VAL A 246 -4.57 4.95 -5.23
N TYR A 247 -3.43 5.52 -5.62
CA TYR A 247 -3.28 6.95 -5.84
C TYR A 247 -3.48 7.29 -7.32
N ALA A 248 -3.93 8.52 -7.60
CA ALA A 248 -4.01 9.00 -8.98
C ALA A 248 -2.60 9.04 -9.56
N MET A 249 -2.41 8.40 -10.73
CA MET A 249 -1.14 8.49 -11.44
C MET A 249 -0.97 9.92 -11.94
N ASP A 250 0.19 10.52 -11.64
CA ASP A 250 0.55 11.78 -12.26
C ASP A 250 0.61 11.59 -13.78
N SER A 251 0.01 12.52 -14.51
CA SER A 251 0.03 12.61 -15.97
C SER A 251 1.43 12.52 -16.59
N GLN A 252 2.49 12.81 -15.81
CA GLN A 252 3.89 12.71 -16.25
C GLN A 252 4.59 11.40 -15.87
N ALA A 253 3.96 10.50 -15.11
CA ALA A 253 4.61 9.29 -14.59
C ALA A 253 4.88 8.19 -15.64
N MET A 254 4.45 8.38 -16.90
CA MET A 254 4.71 7.48 -18.04
C MET A 254 5.26 8.23 -19.27
N ARG A 255 5.98 9.34 -19.08
CA ARG A 255 6.70 10.03 -20.15
C ARG A 255 8.19 9.73 -20.12
#